data_AF-A0A7Y5E319-F1
#
_entry.id   AF-A0A7Y5E319-F1
#
_cell.length_a   1.000
_cell.length_b   1.000
_cell.length_c   1.000
_cell.angle_alpha   90.00
_cell.angle_beta   90.00
_cell.angle_gamma   90.00
#
_symmetry.space_group_name_H-M   'P 1'
#
loop_
_entity.id
_entity.type
_entity.pdbx_description
1 polymer ?
#
loop_
_entity_poly.entity_id
_entity_poly.type
_entity_poly.pdbx_seq_one_letter_code
_entity_poly.pdbx_strand_id
1 'polypeptide(L)' 'MLRVECESCKAPYQVDEKRVPPTGLKMRCPKCGHTFMVQSGAGAPPVAAPA' A
#
# COMPACT_ATOMS: atom_id res chain seq x y z
N MET A 1 0.33 -12.74 1.56
CA MET A 1 1.49 -12.00 2.12
C MET A 1 2.06 -11.14 1.01
N LEU A 2 1.80 -9.84 1.03
CA LEU A 2 2.25 -8.91 -0.01
C LEU A 2 3.65 -8.40 0.32
N ARG A 3 4.59 -8.47 -0.62
CA ARG A 3 5.88 -7.79 -0.49
C ARG A 3 5.72 -6.35 -0.92
N VAL A 4 5.94 -5.44 0.02
CA VAL A 4 5.88 -3.99 -0.22
C VAL A 4 7.23 -3.40 0.12
N GLU A 5 7.68 -2.46 -0.71
CA GLU A 5 8.85 -1.64 -0.44
C GLU A 5 8.40 -0.27 0.04
N CYS A 6 9.11 0.29 1.02
CA CYS A 6 8.78 1.62 1.53
C CYS A 6 9.35 2.65 0.56
N GLU A 7 8.57 3.67 0.20
CA GLU A 7 9.07 4.75 -0.65
C GLU A 7 10.18 5.59 0.00
N SER A 8 10.20 5.66 1.33
CA SER A 8 11.17 6.47 2.07
C SER A 8 12.50 5.74 2.28
N CYS A 9 12.45 4.50 2.79
CA CYS A 9 13.67 3.76 3.16
C CYS A 9 14.01 2.63 2.19
N LYS A 10 13.18 2.36 1.17
CA LYS A 10 13.33 1.26 0.22
C LYS A 10 13.61 -0.10 0.88
N ALA A 11 13.15 -0.27 2.12
CA ALA A 11 13.26 -1.55 2.81
C ALA A 11 12.15 -2.48 2.28
N PRO A 12 12.48 -3.71 1.87
CA PRO A 12 11.48 -4.73 1.56
C PRO A 12 10.89 -5.27 2.88
N TYR A 13 9.56 -5.26 3.00
CA TYR A 13 8.85 -5.89 4.12
C TYR A 13 7.60 -6.60 3.61
N GLN A 14 7.11 -7.52 4.44
CA GLN A 14 5.88 -8.25 4.16
C GLN A 14 4.73 -7.54 4.86
N VAL A 15 3.74 -7.12 4.09
CA VAL A 15 2.48 -6.56 4.59
C VAL A 15 1.41 -7.61 4.44
N ASP A 16 0.58 -7.71 5.47
CA ASP A 16 -0.62 -8.53 5.40
C ASP A 16 -1.64 -7.84 4.49
N GLU A 17 -2.13 -8.53 3.47
CA GLU A 17 -3.14 -8.00 2.54
C GLU A 17 -4.43 -7.64 3.28
N LYS A 18 -4.70 -8.30 4.42
CA LYS A 18 -5.80 -7.94 5.33
C LYS A 18 -5.68 -6.52 5.91
N ARG A 19 -4.48 -5.94 5.92
CA ARG A 19 -4.23 -4.56 6.36
C ARG A 19 -4.32 -3.56 5.21
N VAL A 20 -4.21 -4.01 3.95
CA VAL A 20 -4.25 -3.15 2.76
C VAL A 20 -5.58 -3.35 2.04
N PRO A 21 -6.60 -2.54 2.35
CA PRO A 21 -7.85 -2.55 1.61
C PRO A 21 -7.63 -2.12 0.14
N PRO A 22 -8.48 -2.59 -0.78
CA PRO A 22 -8.40 -2.28 -2.21
C PRO A 22 -8.61 -0.78 -2.52
N THR A 23 -9.20 -0.03 -1.59
CA THR A 23 -9.41 1.42 -1.67
C THR A 23 -8.13 2.23 -1.40
N GLY A 24 -7.04 1.56 -1.04
CA GLY A 24 -5.80 2.17 -0.54
C GLY A 24 -5.92 2.56 0.93
N LEU A 25 -4.83 2.34 1.69
CA LEU A 25 -4.76 2.70 3.11
C LEU A 25 -3.49 3.48 3.41
N LYS A 26 -3.64 4.50 4.26
CA LYS A 26 -2.51 5.20 4.88
C LYS A 26 -1.81 4.25 5.84
N MET A 27 -0.77 3.62 5.35
CA MET A 27 0.08 2.72 6.11
C MET A 27 1.29 3.50 6.63
N ARG A 28 1.64 3.24 7.89
CA ARG A 28 2.89 3.70 8.49
C ARG A 28 3.94 2.61 8.38
N CYS A 29 5.09 2.93 7.81
CA CYS A 29 6.21 2.02 7.71
C CYS A 29 6.73 1.66 9.12
N PRO A 30 6.79 0.39 9.52
CA PRO A 30 7.29 0.00 10.84
C PRO A 30 8.82 0.15 10.96
N LYS A 31 9.54 0.30 9.85
CA LYS A 31 11.00 0.47 9.81
C LYS A 31 11.44 1.92 10.06
N CYS A 32 10.83 2.87 9.36
CA CYS A 32 11.23 4.29 9.42
C CYS A 32 10.13 5.22 9.96
N GLY A 33 8.91 4.74 10.14
CA GLY A 33 7.79 5.55 10.59
C GLY A 33 7.15 6.44 9.52
N HIS A 34 7.60 6.38 8.26
CA HIS A 34 7.01 7.15 7.15
C HIS A 34 5.57 6.72 6.90
N THR A 35 4.67 7.68 6.73
CA THR A 35 3.26 7.41 6.44
C THR A 35 3.00 7.64 4.97
N PHE A 36 2.50 6.61 4.30
CA PHE A 36 2.28 6.62 2.86
C PHE A 36 1.05 5.81 2.48
N MET A 37 0.54 6.04 1.27
CA MET A 37 -0.66 5.38 0.79
C MET A 37 -0.25 4.08 0.08
N VAL A 38 -0.54 2.96 0.72
CA VAL A 38 -0.30 1.64 0.15
C VAL A 38 -1.55 1.21 -0.60
N GLN A 39 -1.39 0.95 -1.89
CA GLN A 39 -2.38 0.30 -2.74
C GLN A 39 -1.86 -1.12 -3.01
N SER A 40 -2.63 -2.14 -2.66
CA SER A 40 -2.33 -3.53 -3.01
C SER A 40 -2.39 -3.62 -4.53
N GLY A 41 -1.24 -3.81 -5.18
CA GLY A 41 -1.03 -3.70 -6.63
C GLY A 41 -1.70 -4.76 -7.51
N ALA A 42 -3.01 -4.98 -7.33
CA ALA A 42 -3.89 -5.51 -8.35
C ALA A 42 -4.91 -4.42 -8.72
N GLY A 43 -4.44 -3.37 -9.38
CA GLY A 43 -5.24 -2.27 -9.93
C GLY A 43 -4.28 -1.19 -10.39
N ALA A 44 -4.03 -1.01 -11.69
CA ALA A 44 -4.96 -0.35 -12.61
C ALA A 44 -5.63 0.87 -11.95
N PRO A 45 -5.53 2.07 -12.54
CA PRO A 45 -6.18 3.26 -11.98
C PRO A 45 -7.68 2.97 -11.77
N PRO A 46 -8.35 3.62 -10.80
CA PRO A 46 -9.79 3.50 -10.64
C PRO A 46 -10.46 4.08 -11.89
N VAL A 47 -10.73 3.23 -12.88
CA VAL A 47 -11.63 3.57 -13.97
C VAL A 47 -13.05 3.31 -13.46
N ALA A 48 -13.83 4.39 -13.49
CA ALA A 48 -15.29 4.48 -13.40
C ALA A 48 -15.95 4.47 -12.00
N ALA A 49 -16.40 5.66 -11.59
CA ALA A 49 -17.76 5.83 -11.08
C ALA A 49 -18.54 6.65 -12.14
N PRO A 50 -19.68 6.15 -12.66
CA PRO A 50 -20.41 6.74 -13.78
C PRO A 50 -21.35 7.88 -13.36
N ALA A 51 -21.57 8.84 -14.27
CA ALA A 51 -22.74 9.72 -14.31
C ALA A 51 -23.00 10.16 -15.77
#